data_AF-G9MXG4-F1
#
_entry.id   AF-G9MXG4-F1
#
_cell.length_a   1.000
_cell.length_b   1.000
_cell.length_c   1.000
_cell.angle_alpha   90.00
_cell.angle_beta   90.00
_cell.angle_gamma   90.00
#
_symmetry.space_group_name_H-M   'P 1'
#
loop_
_entity.id
_entity.type
_entity.pdbx_description
1 polymer ?
#
loop_
_entity_poly.entity_id
_entity_poly.type
_entity_poly.pdbx_seq_one_letter_code
_entity_poly.pdbx_strand_id
1 'polypeptide(L)' 'MPFAEGTSVTATVDDGSSYIGTVKSFQNGRYVVEIVKGDVTEVVDVDESKVKEFHMMMSNKSLFNRIGR' A
#
# COMPACT_ATOMS: atom_id res chain seq x y z
N MET A 1 12.20 -6.85 2.46
CA MET A 1 11.54 -7.99 1.79
C MET A 1 10.46 -7.41 0.90
N PRO A 2 10.25 -7.94 -0.31
CA PRO A 2 9.18 -7.43 -1.15
C PRO A 2 7.82 -7.70 -0.53
N PHE A 3 6.86 -6.80 -0.75
CA PHE A 3 5.45 -7.02 -0.37
C PHE A 3 4.92 -8.28 -1.05
N ALA A 4 4.17 -9.09 -0.31
CA ALA A 4 3.57 -10.30 -0.86
C ALA A 4 2.46 -9.96 -1.87
N GLU A 5 2.24 -10.84 -2.84
CA GLU A 5 1.10 -10.75 -3.75
C GLU A 5 -0.21 -10.74 -2.93
N GLY A 6 -1.14 -9.85 -3.28
CA GLY A 6 -2.35 -9.57 -2.52
C GLY A 6 -2.19 -8.52 -1.41
N THR A 7 -0.99 -8.01 -1.15
CA THR A 7 -0.77 -6.94 -0.15
C THR A 7 -1.28 -5.61 -0.67
N SER A 8 -2.04 -4.90 0.17
CA SER A 8 -2.46 -3.52 -0.09
C SER A 8 -1.30 -2.56 0.17
N VAL A 9 -0.95 -1.76 -0.83
CA VAL A 9 0.15 -0.80 -0.77
C VAL A 9 -0.29 0.55 -1.32
N THR A 10 0.41 1.61 -0.91
CA THR A 10 0.29 2.92 -1.54
C THR A 10 1.35 3.03 -2.62
N ALA A 11 0.93 3.17 -3.88
CA ALA A 11 1.80 3.37 -5.02
C ALA A 11 1.75 4.84 -5.48
N THR A 12 2.90 5.50 -5.56
CA THR A 12 3.02 6.85 -6.13
C THR A 12 3.37 6.74 -7.62
N VAL A 13 2.47 7.19 -8.49
CA VAL A 13 2.68 7.21 -9.95
C VAL A 13 3.44 8.47 -10.38
N ASP A 14 3.91 8.51 -11.62
CA ASP A 14 4.79 9.59 -12.12
C ASP A 14 4.16 10.99 -12.13
N ASP A 15 2.83 11.05 -12.17
CA ASP A 15 2.05 12.28 -11.99
C ASP A 15 2.15 12.89 -10.57
N GLY A 16 2.80 12.20 -9.62
CA GLY A 16 2.90 12.59 -8.21
C GLY A 16 1.67 12.19 -7.38
N SER A 17 0.61 11.75 -8.04
CA SER A 17 -0.58 11.17 -7.43
C SER A 17 -0.27 9.83 -6.75
N SER A 18 -0.82 9.61 -5.56
CA SER A 18 -0.67 8.36 -4.81
C SER A 18 -2.00 7.61 -4.75
N TYR A 19 -1.99 6.34 -5.16
CA TYR A 19 -3.17 5.48 -5.21
C TYR A 19 -2.96 4.26 -4.32
N ILE A 20 -4.06 3.81 -3.73
CA ILE A 20 -4.08 2.52 -3.03
C ILE A 20 -4.29 1.45 -4.08
N GLY A 21 -3.41 0.45 -4.08
CA GLY A 21 -3.51 -0.68 -4.99
C GLY A 21 -3.08 -1.97 -4.32
N THR A 22 -3.28 -3.05 -5.06
CA THR A 22 -2.93 -4.41 -4.61
C THR A 22 -1.73 -4.90 -5.39
N VAL A 23 -0.72 -5.39 -4.67
CA VAL A 23 0.46 -6.00 -5.30
C VAL A 23 0.03 -7.27 -6.04
N LYS A 24 0.25 -7.31 -7.35
CA LYS A 24 0.01 -8.49 -8.19
C LYS A 24 1.24 -9.34 -8.32
N SER A 25 2.42 -8.71 -8.41
CA SER A 25 3.70 -9.40 -8.49
C SER A 25 4.86 -8.45 -8.23
N PHE A 26 6.05 -8.99 -7.95
CA PHE A 26 7.29 -8.24 -7.79
C PHE A 26 8.38 -8.86 -8.65
N GLN A 27 8.86 -8.12 -9.64
CA GLN A 27 9.88 -8.60 -10.58
C GLN A 27 10.87 -7.49 -10.89
N ASN A 28 12.16 -7.84 -10.95
CA ASN A 28 13.24 -6.93 -11.36
C ASN A 28 13.34 -5.63 -10.52
N GLY A 29 13.03 -5.68 -9.22
CA GLY A 29 13.05 -4.50 -8.34
C GLY A 29 11.81 -3.59 -8.47
N ARG A 30 10.82 -4.00 -9.27
CA ARG A 30 9.59 -3.26 -9.50
C ARG A 30 8.37 -4.05 -9.03
N TYR A 31 7.42 -3.35 -8.45
CA TYR A 31 6.10 -3.90 -8.12
C TYR A 31 5.14 -3.68 -9.28
N VAL A 32 4.42 -4.74 -9.62
CA VAL A 32 3.22 -4.66 -10.45
C VAL A 32 2.05 -4.46 -9.50
N VAL A 33 1.45 -3.28 -9.50
CA VAL A 33 0.35 -2.91 -8.62
C VAL A 33 -0.90 -2.68 -9.44
N GLU A 34 -1.99 -3.33 -9.07
CA GLU A 34 -3.32 -3.08 -9.62
C GLU A 34 -3.98 -1.97 -8.80
N ILE A 35 -4.18 -0.80 -9.43
CA ILE A 35 -4.83 0.36 -8.83
C ILE A 35 -6.26 0.48 -9.35
N VAL A 36 -7.20 0.74 -8.44
CA VAL A 36 -8.62 0.95 -8.79
C VAL A 36 -8.92 2.45 -8.75
N LYS A 37 -9.27 3.04 -9.88
CA LYS A 37 -9.66 4.45 -10.05
C LYS A 37 -11.14 4.53 -10.44
N GLY A 38 -12.02 4.53 -9.44
CA GLY A 38 -13.47 4.49 -9.68
C GLY A 38 -13.85 3.15 -10.31
N ASP A 39 -14.44 3.19 -11.50
CA ASP A 39 -14.85 2.01 -12.27
C ASP A 39 -13.72 1.41 -13.15
N VAL A 40 -12.54 2.03 -13.16
CA VAL A 40 -11.41 1.59 -13.99
C VAL A 40 -10.32 0.95 -13.13
N THR A 41 -9.90 -0.25 -13.49
CA THR A 41 -8.70 -0.91 -12.98
C THR A 41 -7.53 -0.69 -13.92
N GLU A 42 -6.42 -0.20 -13.38
CA GLU A 42 -5.16 -0.04 -14.11
C GLU A 42 -4.06 -0.85 -13.44
N VAL A 43 -3.22 -1.50 -14.24
CA VAL A 43 -2.03 -2.19 -13.75
C VAL A 43 -0.83 -1.32 -14.05
N VAL A 44 -0.09 -0.93 -13.03
CA VAL A 44 1.07 -0.05 -13.15
C VAL A 44 2.31 -0.74 -12.60
N ASP A 45 3.44 -0.60 -13.31
CA ASP A 45 4.74 -0.93 -12.76
C ASP A 45 5.31 0.29 -12.02
N VAL A 46 5.63 0.09 -10.75
CA VAL A 46 6.19 1.13 -9.89
C VAL A 46 7.44 0.60 -9.21
N ASP A 47 8.47 1.44 -9.20
CA ASP A 47 9.72 1.14 -8.50
C ASP A 47 9.47 0.90 -7.00
N GLU A 48 10.22 -0.02 -6.38
CA GLU A 48 10.05 -0.33 -4.96
C GLU A 48 10.16 0.89 -4.04
N SER A 49 10.95 1.89 -4.45
CA SER A 49 11.12 3.15 -3.73
C SER A 49 9.87 4.03 -3.74
N LYS A 50 8.97 3.84 -4.71
CA LYS A 50 7.69 4.56 -4.86
C LYS A 50 6.51 3.78 -4.27
N VAL A 51 6.74 2.58 -3.73
CA VAL A 51 5.73 1.78 -3.05
C VAL A 51 5.92 1.89 -1.55
N LYS A 52 4.86 2.25 -0.84
CA LYS A 52 4.86 2.36 0.62
C LYS A 52 3.83 1.42 1.21
N GLU A 53 4.18 0.88 2.37
CA GLU A 53 3.29 0.05 3.17
C GLU A 53 2.03 0.86 3.53
N PHE A 54 0.85 0.35 3.17
CA PHE A 54 -0.41 1.00 3.51
C PHE A 54 -0.69 0.80 5.00
N HIS A 55 -0.15 1.69 5.83
CA HIS A 55 -0.42 1.69 7.26
C HIS A 55 -1.75 2.40 7.52
N MET A 56 -2.85 1.65 7.50
CA MET A 56 -4.04 2.09 8.23
C MET A 56 -3.62 2.18 9.69
N MET A 57 -3.45 3.39 10.20
CA MET A 57 -3.38 3.62 11.63
C MET A 57 -4.70 3.16 12.23
N MET A 58 -4.81 1.88 12.57
CA MET A 58 -5.69 1.46 13.64
C MET A 58 -5.17 2.21 14.85
N SER A 59 -5.81 3.33 15.18
CA SER A 59 -5.65 4.01 16.45
C SER A 59 -6.17 3.10 17.57
N ASN A 60 -5.52 1.96 17.82
CA ASN A 60 -5.64 1.23 19.07
C ASN A 60 -4.75 1.88 20.13
N LYS A 61 -4.84 3.20 20.24
CA LYS A 61 -4.35 3.96 21.40
C LYS A 61 -5.53 4.52 22.16
N SER A 62 -6.53 3.67 22.40
CA SER A 62 -7.64 3.98 23.29
C SER A 62 -7.86 2.77 24.19
N LEU A 63 -7.62 3.00 25.50
CA LEU A 63 -8.25 2.39 26.68
C LEU A 63 -7.40 1.53 27.65
N PHE A 64 -6.27 0.92 27.30
CA PHE A 64 -5.50 0.11 28.27
C PHE A 64 -4.51 0.91 29.15
N ASN A 65 -4.92 2.03 29.75
CA ASN A 65 -4.13 2.64 30.82
C ASN A 65 -4.96 3.42 31.85
N ARG A 66 -5.93 2.73 32.47
CA ARG A 66 -6.61 3.09 33.74
C ARG A 66 -7.42 1.83 34.11
N ILE A 67 -7.25 1.10 35.21
CA ILE A 67 -7.00 1.48 36.59
C ILE A 67 -6.27 0.29 37.23
N GLY A 68 -4.97 0.43 37.49
CA GLY A 68 -4.23 -0.43 38.39
C GLY A 68 -3.76 0.43 39.55
N ARG A 69 -4.65 0.71 40.49
CA ARG A 69 -4.37 1.14 41.86
C ARG A 69 -5.66 1.20 42.66
#